data_AF-A0AAV3KDB4-F1
#
_entry.id   AF-A0AAV3KDB4-F1
#
_cell.length_a   1.000
_cell.length_b   1.000
_cell.length_c   1.000
_cell.angle_alpha   90.00
_cell.angle_beta   90.00
_cell.angle_gamma   90.00
#
_symmetry.space_group_name_H-M   'P 1'
#
loop_
_entity.id
_entity.type
_entity.pdbx_description
1 polymer ?
#
loop_
_entity_poly.entity_id
_entity_poly.type
_entity_poly.pdbx_seq_one_letter_code
_entity_poly.pdbx_strand_id
1 'polypeptide(L)'
;MEQEVDDSLHSSHSSFREKLLEHLFIAELLKKSWKTGCCDIEVAKSEVDSKGYDLIVEAEGILRHIQLKSTKQGGKAANQKIHQSLSSKPSGCVVWMFFDDVSLQVDHYLFFGGAPGEKLPSLGDKVAKHTKGNADGKKLERPMIRQLPKGSFTRVDTFEQLYERLFVL
;
A
#
# COMPACT_ATOMS: atom_id res chain seq x y z
N MET A 1 -2.09 19.30 -27.51
CA MET A 1 -0.77 18.65 -27.50
C MET A 1 -0.62 18.00 -26.15
N GLU A 2 -0.81 16.69 -26.07
CA GLU A 2 -0.38 15.93 -24.90
C GLU A 2 1.15 15.98 -24.90
N GLN A 3 1.73 16.68 -23.93
CA GLN A 3 3.17 16.60 -23.70
C GLN A 3 3.48 15.17 -23.27
N GLU A 4 4.46 14.53 -23.91
CA GLU A 4 5.07 13.31 -23.38
C GLU A 4 5.50 13.62 -21.94
N VAL A 5 4.95 12.88 -20.98
CA VAL A 5 5.30 13.02 -19.58
C VAL A 5 6.76 12.59 -19.45
N ASP A 6 7.64 13.55 -19.10
CA ASP A 6 9.04 13.26 -18.84
C ASP A 6 9.15 12.20 -17.73
N ASP A 7 9.71 11.04 -18.08
CA ASP A 7 9.90 9.89 -17.20
C ASP A 7 10.64 10.27 -15.89
N SER A 8 11.41 11.36 -15.90
CA SER A 8 12.10 11.92 -14.72
C SER A 8 11.14 12.47 -13.65
N LEU A 9 9.93 12.90 -14.04
CA LEU A 9 8.89 13.42 -13.14
C LEU A 9 8.48 12.39 -12.09
N HIS A 10 8.41 11.11 -12.47
CA HIS A 10 8.04 10.03 -11.57
C HIS A 10 9.06 9.80 -10.45
N SER A 11 10.35 10.00 -10.72
CA SER A 11 11.38 9.93 -9.67
C SER A 11 11.41 11.21 -8.83
N SER A 12 11.41 12.37 -9.48
CA SER A 12 11.61 13.68 -8.84
C SER A 12 10.42 14.14 -8.00
N HIS A 13 9.20 13.72 -8.36
CA HIS A 13 7.96 14.04 -7.67
C HIS A 13 7.25 12.80 -7.11
N SER A 14 8.04 11.79 -6.72
CA SER A 14 7.52 10.54 -6.15
C SER A 14 6.52 10.74 -5.01
N SER A 15 6.78 11.68 -4.08
CA SER A 15 5.87 11.99 -2.97
C SER A 15 4.52 12.55 -3.45
N PHE A 16 4.52 13.38 -4.50
CA PHE A 16 3.29 13.94 -5.06
C PHE A 16 2.45 12.82 -5.71
N ARG A 17 3.10 11.98 -6.52
CA ARG A 17 2.45 10.82 -7.15
C ARG A 17 1.88 9.86 -6.11
N GLU A 18 2.63 9.58 -5.04
CA GLU A 18 2.16 8.73 -3.94
C GLU A 18 0.91 9.30 -3.28
N LYS A 19 0.85 10.61 -3.05
CA LYS A 19 -0.34 11.29 -2.52
C LYS A 19 -1.52 11.25 -3.50
N LEU A 20 -1.28 11.45 -4.79
CA LEU A 20 -2.32 11.31 -5.81
C LEU A 20 -2.92 9.90 -5.81
N LEU A 21 -2.09 8.86 -5.83
CA LEU A 21 -2.55 7.46 -5.80
C LEU A 21 -3.28 7.11 -4.48
N GLU A 22 -2.83 7.66 -3.35
CA GLU A 22 -3.55 7.57 -2.07
C GLU A 22 -4.95 8.18 -2.18
N HIS A 23 -5.08 9.38 -2.77
CA HIS A 23 -6.38 10.02 -2.99
C HIS A 23 -7.27 9.25 -3.97
N LEU A 24 -6.71 8.65 -5.03
CA LEU A 24 -7.47 7.78 -5.93
C LEU A 24 -8.01 6.55 -5.21
N PHE A 25 -7.20 5.92 -4.35
CA PHE A 25 -7.64 4.79 -3.53
C PHE A 25 -8.77 5.19 -2.58
N ILE A 26 -8.66 6.34 -1.90
CA ILE A 26 -9.72 6.88 -1.05
C ILE A 26 -10.99 7.17 -1.88
N ALA A 27 -10.84 7.74 -3.07
CA ALA A 27 -11.97 8.02 -3.96
C ALA A 27 -12.72 6.74 -4.35
N GLU A 28 -12.02 5.64 -4.64
CA GLU A 28 -12.67 4.34 -4.94
C GLU A 28 -13.42 3.78 -3.72
N LEU A 29 -12.87 3.90 -2.51
CA LEU A 29 -13.59 3.53 -1.28
C LEU A 29 -14.90 4.33 -1.15
N LEU A 30 -14.81 5.66 -1.25
CA LEU A 30 -15.97 6.54 -1.13
C LEU A 30 -17.01 6.29 -2.24
N LYS A 31 -16.57 6.07 -3.48
CA LYS A 31 -17.46 5.68 -4.59
C LYS A 31 -18.20 4.38 -4.31
N LYS A 32 -17.52 3.37 -3.74
CA LYS A 32 -18.16 2.10 -3.36
C LYS A 32 -19.24 2.33 -2.31
N SER A 33 -18.93 3.05 -1.23
CA SER A 33 -19.89 3.38 -0.16
C SER A 33 -21.10 4.18 -0.67
N TRP A 34 -20.87 5.12 -1.60
CA TRP A 34 -21.94 5.86 -2.26
C TRP A 34 -22.83 4.95 -3.11
N LYS A 35 -22.24 4.07 -3.93
CA LYS A 35 -22.98 3.17 -4.83
C LYS A 35 -23.82 2.14 -4.06
N THR A 36 -23.41 1.73 -2.86
CA THR A 36 -24.19 0.84 -1.99
C THR A 36 -25.26 1.56 -1.18
N GLY A 37 -25.22 2.89 -1.14
CA GLY A 37 -26.16 3.73 -0.38
C GLY A 37 -25.87 3.78 1.13
N CYS A 38 -24.82 3.11 1.61
CA CYS A 38 -24.47 3.10 3.03
C CYS A 38 -23.82 4.43 3.47
N CYS A 39 -22.95 5.01 2.63
CA CYS A 39 -22.27 6.29 2.88
C CYS A 39 -21.61 6.40 4.27
N ASP A 40 -21.07 5.30 4.77
CA ASP A 40 -20.62 5.09 6.16
C ASP A 40 -19.12 4.75 6.27
N ILE A 41 -18.37 4.75 5.17
CA ILE A 41 -16.93 4.52 5.22
C ILE A 41 -16.24 5.68 5.93
N GLU A 42 -15.44 5.36 6.95
CA GLU A 42 -14.58 6.30 7.63
C GLU A 42 -13.12 6.11 7.19
N VAL A 43 -12.44 7.21 6.85
CA VAL A 43 -11.02 7.22 6.50
C VAL A 43 -10.30 8.20 7.42
N ALA A 44 -9.32 7.70 8.16
CA ALA A 44 -8.48 8.47 9.05
C ALA A 44 -6.99 8.30 8.71
N LYS A 45 -6.18 9.26 9.14
CA LYS A 45 -4.73 9.25 8.96
C LYS A 45 -4.03 9.51 10.28
N SER A 46 -2.89 8.85 10.50
CA SER A 46 -2.06 9.14 11.67
C SER A 46 -1.44 10.52 11.54
N GLU A 47 -1.55 11.34 12.60
CA GLU A 47 -0.84 12.62 12.70
C GLU A 47 0.69 12.41 12.69
N VAL A 48 1.15 11.32 13.32
CA VAL A 48 2.57 10.95 13.37
C VAL A 48 2.77 9.58 12.72
N ASP A 49 3.47 9.55 11.58
CA ASP A 49 3.85 8.31 10.90
C ASP A 49 5.03 7.62 11.61
N SER A 50 4.70 6.80 12.60
CA SER A 50 5.67 6.00 13.37
C SER A 50 5.45 4.50 13.25
N LYS A 51 4.37 4.09 12.57
CA LYS A 51 3.86 2.72 12.61
C LYS A 51 3.72 2.06 11.24
N GLY A 52 4.05 2.78 10.15
CA GLY A 52 4.25 2.20 8.83
C GLY A 52 2.98 1.80 8.09
N TYR A 53 1.85 2.47 8.36
CA TYR A 53 0.64 2.42 7.56
C TYR A 53 0.29 3.84 7.11
N ASP A 54 -0.40 3.97 5.98
CA ASP A 54 -0.73 5.24 5.37
C ASP A 54 -2.15 5.69 5.75
N LEU A 55 -3.07 4.74 5.89
CA LEU A 55 -4.49 4.98 6.19
C LEU A 55 -5.02 4.04 7.28
N ILE A 56 -6.00 4.53 8.01
CA ILE A 56 -6.91 3.73 8.84
C ILE A 56 -8.28 3.84 8.18
N VAL A 57 -8.89 2.72 7.84
CA VAL A 57 -10.20 2.70 7.18
C VAL A 57 -11.13 1.78 7.95
N GLU A 58 -12.34 2.24 8.22
CA GLU A 58 -13.43 1.43 8.77
C GLU A 58 -14.56 1.34 7.75
N ALA A 59 -14.99 0.11 7.48
CA ALA A 59 -16.12 -0.21 6.63
C ALA A 59 -16.68 -1.58 7.02
N GLU A 60 -17.99 -1.80 6.91
CA GLU A 60 -18.65 -3.08 7.26
C GLU A 60 -18.34 -3.55 8.70
N GLY A 61 -18.08 -2.62 9.64
CA GLY A 61 -17.65 -2.92 11.01
C GLY A 61 -16.21 -3.47 11.13
N ILE A 62 -15.42 -3.41 10.06
CA ILE A 62 -14.03 -3.86 10.02
C ILE A 62 -13.08 -2.66 9.93
N LEU A 63 -12.22 -2.52 10.94
CA LEU A 63 -11.11 -1.59 10.94
C LEU A 63 -9.89 -2.19 10.23
N ARG A 64 -9.26 -1.46 9.30
CA ARG A 64 -8.02 -1.83 8.60
C ARG A 64 -6.95 -0.76 8.78
N HIS A 65 -5.74 -1.19 9.13
CA HIS A 65 -4.53 -0.34 9.08
C HIS A 65 -3.80 -0.66 7.77
N ILE A 66 -3.94 0.20 6.77
CA ILE A 66 -3.53 -0.08 5.40
C ILE A 66 -2.20 0.64 5.10
N GLN A 67 -1.17 -0.13 4.77
CA GLN A 67 0.02 0.41 4.12
C GLN A 67 -0.18 0.38 2.61
N LEU A 68 -0.06 1.54 1.96
CA LEU A 68 -0.11 1.69 0.52
C LEU A 68 1.29 1.59 -0.07
N LYS A 69 1.39 0.90 -1.20
CA LYS A 69 2.56 0.88 -2.07
C LYS A 69 2.10 1.11 -3.51
N SER A 70 2.98 1.63 -4.35
CA SER A 70 2.70 1.80 -5.76
C SER A 70 3.89 1.43 -6.64
N THR A 71 3.63 0.97 -7.84
CA THR A 71 4.64 0.69 -8.86
C THR A 71 4.03 0.92 -10.24
N LYS A 72 4.74 1.63 -11.11
CA LYS A 72 4.27 1.80 -12.49
C LYS A 72 4.23 0.46 -13.23
N GLN A 73 3.34 0.31 -14.19
CA GLN A 73 3.31 -0.87 -15.06
C GLN A 73 4.69 -1.09 -15.71
N GLY A 74 5.08 -2.35 -15.88
CA GLY A 74 6.44 -2.73 -16.30
C GLY A 74 7.54 -2.50 -15.24
N GLY A 75 7.22 -1.96 -14.07
CA GLY A 75 8.16 -1.74 -12.98
C GLY A 75 8.78 -3.04 -12.44
N LYS A 76 10.09 -3.00 -12.15
CA LYS A 76 10.90 -4.17 -11.76
C LYS A 76 10.91 -4.47 -10.26
N ALA A 77 10.00 -3.87 -9.48
CA ALA A 77 9.97 -4.08 -8.04
C ALA A 77 9.63 -5.54 -7.72
N ALA A 78 10.63 -6.30 -7.29
CA ALA A 78 10.48 -7.73 -6.95
C ALA A 78 10.09 -7.95 -5.48
N ASN A 79 10.22 -6.93 -4.62
CA ASN A 79 9.97 -7.01 -3.19
C ASN A 79 9.49 -5.67 -2.65
N GLN A 80 8.77 -5.71 -1.53
CA GLN A 80 8.39 -4.53 -0.74
C GLN A 80 9.07 -4.53 0.63
N LYS A 81 9.34 -3.32 1.12
CA LYS A 81 9.85 -3.10 2.47
C LYS A 81 8.67 -2.77 3.38
N ILE A 82 8.38 -3.65 4.33
CA ILE A 82 7.26 -3.54 5.26
C ILE A 82 7.81 -3.34 6.67
N HIS A 83 7.26 -2.38 7.40
CA HIS A 83 7.67 -2.12 8.78
C HIS A 83 6.98 -3.11 9.73
N GLN A 84 7.73 -3.73 10.63
CA GLN A 84 7.23 -4.77 11.55
C GLN A 84 6.12 -4.27 12.49
N SER A 85 6.07 -2.96 12.78
CA SER A 85 4.98 -2.40 13.59
C SER A 85 3.61 -2.55 12.93
N LEU A 86 3.54 -2.74 11.61
CA LEU A 86 2.28 -3.07 10.95
C LEU A 86 1.72 -4.40 11.46
N SER A 87 2.58 -5.38 11.76
CA SER A 87 2.20 -6.68 12.33
C SER A 87 1.66 -6.57 13.76
N SER A 88 1.98 -5.49 14.49
CA SER A 88 1.39 -5.23 15.81
C SER A 88 0.00 -4.60 15.76
N LYS A 89 -0.47 -4.18 14.58
CA LYS A 89 -1.82 -3.64 14.43
C LYS A 89 -2.85 -4.77 14.38
N PRO A 90 -4.07 -4.54 14.91
CA PRO A 90 -5.09 -5.57 15.03
C PRO A 90 -5.48 -6.17 13.68
N SER A 91 -5.49 -5.34 12.64
CA SER A 91 -5.90 -5.71 11.28
C SER A 91 -5.06 -4.93 10.26
N GLY A 92 -3.74 -5.15 10.32
CA GLY A 92 -2.78 -4.55 9.39
C GLY A 92 -2.77 -5.27 8.05
N CYS A 93 -2.66 -4.52 6.96
CA CYS A 93 -2.49 -5.08 5.61
C CYS A 93 -1.69 -4.15 4.69
N VAL A 94 -1.25 -4.68 3.57
CA VAL A 94 -0.55 -3.96 2.51
C VAL A 94 -1.35 -4.04 1.23
N VAL A 95 -1.62 -2.89 0.63
CA VAL A 95 -2.21 -2.76 -0.71
C VAL A 95 -1.16 -2.15 -1.62
N TRP A 96 -0.77 -2.90 -2.64
CA TRP A 96 0.24 -2.48 -3.60
C TRP A 96 -0.39 -2.31 -4.98
N MET A 97 -0.53 -1.04 -5.39
CA MET A 97 -1.17 -0.61 -6.63
C MET A 97 -0.19 -0.64 -7.80
N PHE A 98 -0.61 -1.25 -8.91
CA PHE A 98 0.07 -1.13 -10.20
C PHE A 98 -0.71 -0.16 -11.07
N PHE A 99 -0.05 0.90 -11.54
CA PHE A 99 -0.71 2.00 -12.23
C PHE A 99 -0.05 2.31 -13.57
N ASP A 100 -0.84 2.82 -14.51
CA ASP A 100 -0.41 3.34 -15.80
C ASP A 100 0.32 4.68 -15.63
N ASP A 101 1.46 4.88 -16.27
CA ASP A 101 2.34 6.02 -15.98
C ASP A 101 1.85 7.34 -16.60
N VAL A 102 1.04 7.28 -17.65
CA VAL A 102 0.44 8.46 -18.29
C VAL A 102 -0.88 8.85 -17.61
N SER A 103 -1.84 7.92 -17.56
CA SER A 103 -3.20 8.19 -17.05
C SER A 103 -3.33 8.11 -15.53
N LEU A 104 -2.33 7.54 -14.84
CA LEU A 104 -2.33 7.25 -13.40
C LEU A 104 -3.47 6.35 -12.92
N GLN A 105 -4.19 5.72 -13.86
CA GLN A 105 -5.22 4.73 -13.53
C GLN A 105 -4.56 3.49 -12.92
N VAL A 106 -5.22 2.92 -11.91
CA VAL A 106 -4.77 1.67 -11.29
C VAL A 106 -5.28 0.51 -12.13
N ASP A 107 -4.37 -0.34 -12.57
CA ASP A 107 -4.64 -1.53 -13.39
C ASP A 107 -4.99 -2.75 -12.54
N HIS A 108 -4.22 -3.00 -11.48
CA HIS A 108 -4.50 -4.08 -10.53
C HIS A 108 -3.83 -3.80 -9.18
N TYR A 109 -4.14 -4.66 -8.21
CA TYR A 109 -3.59 -4.61 -6.87
C TYR A 109 -2.89 -5.92 -6.54
N LEU A 110 -1.90 -5.81 -5.66
CA LEU A 110 -1.34 -6.91 -4.92
C LEU A 110 -1.67 -6.71 -3.44
N PHE A 111 -2.31 -7.70 -2.83
CA PHE A 111 -2.76 -7.65 -1.45
C PHE A 111 -1.93 -8.59 -0.55
N PHE A 112 -1.57 -8.11 0.63
CA PHE A 112 -0.98 -8.93 1.68
C PHE A 112 -1.61 -8.58 3.03
N GLY A 113 -2.35 -9.51 3.62
CA GLY A 113 -3.08 -9.33 4.87
C GLY A 113 -3.83 -10.61 5.25
N GLY A 114 -4.31 -10.66 6.50
CA GLY A 114 -5.22 -11.70 6.97
C GLY A 114 -6.65 -11.46 6.49
N ALA A 115 -7.59 -12.31 6.91
CA ALA A 115 -9.00 -12.05 6.68
C ALA A 115 -9.45 -10.70 7.31
N PRO A 116 -10.61 -10.15 6.95
CA PRO A 116 -11.14 -8.94 7.58
C PRO A 116 -11.15 -9.06 9.11
N GLY A 117 -10.55 -8.09 9.79
CA GLY A 117 -10.39 -8.08 11.25
C GLY A 117 -9.21 -8.90 11.80
N GLU A 118 -8.54 -9.72 10.98
CA GLU A 118 -7.40 -10.53 11.40
C GLU A 118 -6.06 -9.80 11.25
N LYS A 119 -5.10 -10.21 12.10
CA LYS A 119 -3.73 -9.70 12.08
C LYS A 119 -3.01 -10.01 10.77
N LEU A 120 -2.00 -9.19 10.49
CA LEU A 120 -1.11 -9.40 9.37
C LEU A 120 -0.42 -10.79 9.47
N PRO A 121 -0.35 -11.57 8.38
CA PRO A 121 0.46 -12.78 8.34
C PRO A 121 1.94 -12.48 8.64
N SER A 122 2.69 -13.51 9.05
CA SER A 122 4.12 -13.34 9.34
C SER A 122 4.87 -12.73 8.15
N LEU A 123 5.66 -11.70 8.42
CA LEU A 123 6.53 -11.05 7.42
C LEU A 123 7.81 -11.84 7.13
N GLY A 124 8.01 -12.98 7.80
CA GLY A 124 9.22 -13.79 7.74
C GLY A 124 10.45 -13.15 8.37
N ASP A 125 11.59 -13.81 8.22
CA ASP A 125 12.84 -13.45 8.93
C ASP A 125 13.78 -12.54 8.12
N LYS A 126 13.47 -12.27 6.85
CA LYS A 126 14.37 -11.54 5.95
C LYS A 126 14.39 -10.03 6.27
N VAL A 127 15.43 -9.60 6.98
CA VAL A 127 15.65 -8.20 7.38
C VAL A 127 16.09 -7.33 6.19
N ALA A 128 15.50 -6.15 6.04
CA ALA A 128 15.90 -5.20 5.00
C ALA A 128 17.18 -4.43 5.41
N LYS A 129 18.04 -4.10 4.43
CA LYS A 129 19.27 -3.31 4.66
C LYS A 129 19.11 -1.85 4.20
N HIS A 130 19.88 -0.94 4.79
CA HIS A 130 19.97 0.47 4.37
C HIS A 130 20.46 0.59 2.92
N THR A 131 19.91 1.54 2.16
CA THR A 131 20.29 1.77 0.76
C THR A 131 21.65 2.46 0.64
N LYS A 132 21.99 3.37 1.58
CA LYS A 132 23.32 4.01 1.71
C LYS A 132 24.15 3.29 2.78
N GLY A 133 25.45 3.09 2.52
CA GLY A 133 26.39 2.62 3.54
C GLY A 133 26.62 3.69 4.61
N ASN A 134 27.02 3.28 5.81
CA ASN A 134 27.55 4.20 6.82
C ASN A 134 28.91 4.79 6.36
N ALA A 135 29.53 5.62 7.20
CA ALA A 135 30.85 6.22 6.92
C ALA A 135 31.94 5.17 6.55
N ASP A 136 31.77 3.91 6.95
CA ASP A 136 32.67 2.78 6.65
C ASP A 136 32.21 1.93 5.45
N GLY A 137 31.20 2.36 4.70
CA GLY A 137 30.66 1.63 3.54
C GLY A 137 29.78 0.42 3.89
N LYS A 138 29.54 0.13 5.18
CA LYS A 138 28.66 -0.98 5.62
C LYS A 138 27.19 -0.56 5.56
N LYS A 139 26.37 -1.34 4.84
CA LYS A 139 24.91 -1.18 4.83
C LYS A 139 24.31 -1.81 6.09
N LEU A 140 23.99 -0.98 7.08
CA LEU A 140 23.36 -1.42 8.32
C LEU A 140 22.00 -2.07 8.06
N GLU A 141 21.66 -3.07 8.86
CA GLU A 141 20.34 -3.68 8.85
C GLU A 141 19.31 -2.72 9.43
N ARG A 142 18.08 -2.77 8.90
CA ARG A 142 16.92 -2.10 9.48
C ARG A 142 16.12 -3.17 10.19
N PRO A 143 16.42 -3.48 11.46
CA PRO A 143 15.81 -4.60 12.17
C PRO A 143 14.29 -4.50 12.18
N MET A 144 13.71 -3.30 12.14
CA MET A 144 12.26 -3.09 12.08
C MET A 144 11.63 -3.20 10.69
N ILE A 145 12.40 -3.44 9.63
CA ILE A 145 11.89 -3.57 8.26
C ILE A 145 12.16 -4.98 7.76
N ARG A 146 11.12 -5.62 7.24
CA ARG A 146 11.20 -6.90 6.53
C ARG A 146 11.07 -6.68 5.04
N GLN A 147 11.75 -7.53 4.27
CA GLN A 147 11.63 -7.56 2.83
C GLN A 147 10.68 -8.69 2.42
N LEU A 148 9.49 -8.32 1.95
CA LEU A 148 8.46 -9.25 1.52
C LEU A 148 8.51 -9.40 -0.01
N PRO A 149 8.69 -10.62 -0.56
CA PRO A 149 8.75 -10.82 -2.00
C PRO A 149 7.39 -10.66 -2.65
N LYS A 150 7.38 -10.26 -3.94
CA LYS A 150 6.15 -10.09 -4.73
C LYS A 150 5.27 -11.34 -4.72
N GLY A 151 5.88 -12.53 -4.73
CA GLY A 151 5.16 -13.81 -4.67
C GLY A 151 4.42 -14.09 -3.37
N SER A 152 4.66 -13.33 -2.30
CA SER A 152 3.86 -13.43 -1.06
C SER A 152 2.53 -12.68 -1.14
N PHE A 153 2.34 -11.84 -2.16
CA PHE A 153 1.11 -11.08 -2.33
C PHE A 153 0.12 -11.85 -3.20
N THR A 154 -1.17 -11.70 -2.89
CA THR A 154 -2.26 -12.20 -3.72
C THR A 154 -2.63 -11.13 -4.76
N ARG A 155 -2.69 -11.51 -6.03
CA ARG A 155 -3.18 -10.62 -7.09
C ARG A 155 -4.69 -10.41 -6.96
N VAL A 156 -5.12 -9.17 -7.16
CA VAL A 156 -6.51 -8.73 -7.13
C VAL A 156 -6.73 -7.78 -8.31
N ASP A 157 -7.65 -8.12 -9.21
CA ASP A 157 -7.76 -7.44 -10.50
C ASP A 157 -8.68 -6.22 -10.46
N THR A 158 -9.67 -6.19 -9.55
CA THR A 158 -10.61 -5.08 -9.44
C THR A 158 -10.66 -4.48 -8.05
N PHE A 159 -11.14 -3.24 -7.95
CA PHE A 159 -11.34 -2.60 -6.66
C PHE A 159 -12.43 -3.29 -5.84
N GLU A 160 -13.49 -3.81 -6.47
CA GLU A 160 -14.55 -4.56 -5.79
C GLU A 160 -13.99 -5.81 -5.09
N GLN A 161 -13.16 -6.60 -5.79
CA GLN A 161 -12.50 -7.77 -5.19
C GLN A 161 -11.55 -7.37 -4.06
N LEU A 162 -10.90 -6.21 -4.17
CA LEU A 162 -10.04 -5.69 -3.12
C LEU A 162 -10.86 -5.27 -1.90
N TYR A 163 -11.98 -4.57 -2.11
CA TYR A 163 -12.90 -4.15 -1.06
C TYR A 163 -13.42 -5.36 -0.28
N GLU A 164 -13.84 -6.42 -0.96
CA GLU A 164 -14.26 -7.68 -0.33
C GLU A 164 -13.16 -8.24 0.58
N ARG A 165 -11.93 -8.33 0.09
CA ARG A 165 -10.78 -8.80 0.90
C ARG A 165 -10.46 -7.90 2.08
N LEU A 166 -10.73 -6.60 1.95
CA LEU A 166 -10.46 -5.64 3.02
C LEU A 166 -11.52 -5.71 4.12
N PHE A 167 -12.81 -5.86 3.79
CA PHE A 167 -13.89 -5.56 4.74
C PHE A 167 -15.02 -6.61 4.82
N VAL A 168 -15.17 -7.52 3.87
CA VAL A 168 -16.32 -8.45 3.82
C VAL A 168 -15.93 -9.81 4.38
N LEU A 169 -16.56 -10.19 5.50
CA LEU A 169 -16.37 -11.49 6.19
C LEU A 169 -16.96 -12.68 5.41
#